data_AF-A0A6G7J3H4-F1
#
_entry.id   AF-A0A6G7J3H4-F1
#
_cell.length_a   1.000
_cell.length_b   1.000
_cell.length_c   1.000
_cell.angle_alpha   90.00
_cell.angle_beta   90.00
_cell.angle_gamma   90.00
#
_symmetry.space_group_name_H-M   'P 1'
#
loop_
_entity.id
_entity.type
_entity.pdbx_description
1 polymer ?
#
loop_
_entity_poly.entity_id
_entity_poly.type
_entity_poly.pdbx_seq_one_letter_code
_entity_poly.pdbx_strand_id
1 'polypeptide(L)'
;MKVKRTTSKIGTIFIHALVGTGIFYFLVHPFTMVLYWFEFSNTTISFSLFREVLQERFLESFTLDMRGMGGLLALLGVLLGTISGLFWISLKKKNELIGTQQRLLQQDIAALINAGENERVEFKSSIRYDYFRKTTNRELELAIAKTIVGFMNAEGGKLIIGVDDDGSVLGLEKDFKTLKHKNRDGYQREVYRIISTQLGHEACFSNHISFYVVNEKEICVIDIEPSKDPVYVNDGADTTFYVRTGNATYPLTVKETVDYLKTQKT
;
A
#
# COMPACT_ATOMS: atom_id res chain seq x y z
N MET A 1 -4.82 9.83 29.28
CA MET A 1 -4.89 9.77 27.80
C MET A 1 -6.31 9.57 27.23
N LYS A 2 -7.17 8.71 27.81
CA LYS A 2 -8.56 8.48 27.33
C LYS A 2 -9.45 9.73 27.31
N VAL A 3 -9.44 10.55 28.36
CA VAL A 3 -10.30 11.75 28.48
C VAL A 3 -10.07 12.75 27.34
N LYS A 4 -8.81 13.12 27.07
CA LYS A 4 -8.42 14.05 26.00
C LYS A 4 -8.85 13.58 24.59
N ARG A 5 -8.88 12.27 24.36
CA ARG A 5 -9.28 11.64 23.09
C ARG A 5 -10.81 11.64 22.91
N THR A 6 -11.57 11.53 24.00
CA THR A 6 -13.04 11.66 23.98
C THR A 6 -13.48 13.10 23.72
N THR A 7 -12.85 14.08 24.37
CA THR A 7 -13.14 15.51 24.15
C THR A 7 -12.86 15.93 22.70
N SER A 8 -11.81 15.39 22.08
CA SER A 8 -11.47 15.65 20.67
C SER A 8 -12.51 15.08 19.68
N LYS A 9 -13.10 13.91 19.97
CA LYS A 9 -14.16 13.31 19.14
C LYS A 9 -15.44 14.12 19.20
N ILE A 10 -15.86 14.51 20.40
CA ILE A 10 -17.05 15.35 20.60
C ILE A 10 -16.90 16.69 19.87
N GLY A 11 -15.73 17.32 19.97
CA GLY A 11 -15.44 18.55 19.22
C GLY A 11 -15.53 18.37 17.71
N THR A 12 -15.06 17.24 17.17
CA THR A 12 -15.14 16.95 15.73
C THR A 12 -16.60 16.81 15.26
N ILE A 13 -17.43 16.09 16.00
CA ILE A 13 -18.87 15.92 15.68
C ILE A 13 -19.57 17.28 15.75
N PHE A 14 -19.28 18.07 16.78
CA PHE A 14 -19.87 19.40 16.95
C PHE A 14 -19.53 20.34 15.78
N ILE A 15 -18.27 20.35 15.33
CA ILE A 15 -17.85 21.15 14.18
C ILE A 15 -18.61 20.72 12.92
N HIS A 16 -18.73 19.42 12.65
CA HIS A 16 -19.44 18.94 11.46
C HIS A 16 -20.94 19.21 11.54
N ALA A 17 -21.54 19.13 12.73
CA ALA A 17 -22.92 19.52 12.95
C ALA A 17 -23.12 21.01 12.66
N LEU A 18 -22.25 21.89 13.16
CA LEU A 18 -22.32 23.34 12.95
C LEU A 18 -22.13 23.71 11.47
N VAL A 19 -21.16 23.08 10.80
CA VAL A 19 -20.94 23.26 9.36
C VAL A 19 -22.16 22.77 8.56
N GLY A 20 -22.71 21.61 8.91
CA GLY A 20 -23.92 21.07 8.29
C GLY A 20 -25.11 22.01 8.45
N THR A 21 -25.37 22.49 9.66
CA THR A 21 -26.41 23.49 9.93
C THR A 21 -26.19 24.77 9.12
N GLY A 22 -24.95 25.28 9.07
CA GLY A 22 -24.62 26.47 8.29
C GLY A 22 -24.89 26.29 6.80
N ILE A 23 -24.47 25.17 6.21
CA ILE A 23 -24.73 24.86 4.79
C ILE A 23 -26.23 24.78 4.53
N PHE A 24 -26.97 24.05 5.36
CA PHE A 24 -28.40 23.87 5.12
C PHE A 24 -29.21 25.14 5.33
N TYR A 25 -28.83 25.97 6.32
CA TYR A 25 -29.52 27.21 6.62
C TYR A 25 -29.15 28.36 5.67
N PHE A 26 -27.87 28.55 5.34
CA PHE A 26 -27.41 29.70 4.55
C PHE A 26 -27.30 29.43 3.05
N LEU A 27 -27.24 28.16 2.62
CA LEU A 27 -27.12 27.81 1.19
C LEU A 27 -28.35 27.05 0.70
N VAL A 28 -28.67 25.92 1.32
CA VAL A 28 -29.76 25.06 0.84
C VAL A 28 -31.11 25.74 0.98
N HIS A 29 -31.39 26.38 2.12
CA HIS A 29 -32.67 27.04 2.35
C HIS A 29 -33.00 28.16 1.34
N PRO A 30 -32.16 29.20 1.15
CA PRO A 30 -32.41 30.20 0.11
C PRO A 30 -32.56 29.59 -1.29
N PHE A 31 -31.73 28.58 -1.61
CA PHE A 31 -31.78 27.92 -2.91
C PHE A 31 -33.08 27.14 -3.11
N THR A 32 -33.59 26.46 -2.08
CA THR A 32 -34.88 25.77 -2.15
C THR A 32 -36.04 26.72 -2.36
N MET A 33 -36.00 27.94 -1.81
CA MET A 33 -37.03 28.95 -2.05
C MET A 33 -37.07 29.41 -3.51
N VAL A 34 -35.90 29.57 -4.13
CA VAL A 34 -35.81 29.86 -5.58
C VAL A 34 -36.39 28.72 -6.39
N LEU A 35 -36.03 27.47 -6.06
CA LEU A 35 -36.53 26.30 -6.76
C LEU A 35 -38.05 26.18 -6.67
N TYR A 36 -38.63 26.34 -5.46
CA TYR A 36 -40.07 26.34 -5.27
C TYR A 36 -40.76 27.47 -6.05
N TRP A 37 -40.18 28.67 -6.08
CA TRP A 37 -40.74 29.77 -6.85
C TRP A 37 -40.82 29.45 -8.36
N PHE A 38 -39.80 28.81 -8.93
CA PHE A 38 -39.83 28.39 -10.33
C PHE A 38 -40.86 27.29 -10.58
N GLU A 39 -40.96 26.30 -9.69
CA GLU A 39 -41.92 25.20 -9.79
C GLU A 39 -43.38 25.71 -9.82
N PHE A 40 -43.71 26.69 -8.97
CA PHE A 40 -45.08 27.22 -8.85
C PHE A 40 -45.40 28.39 -9.78
N SER A 41 -44.40 29.04 -10.39
CA SER A 41 -44.63 30.19 -11.29
C SER A 41 -44.91 29.80 -12.74
N ASN A 42 -44.72 28.53 -13.13
CA ASN A 42 -44.89 28.05 -14.51
C ASN A 42 -44.11 28.89 -15.55
N THR A 43 -42.98 29.46 -15.16
CA THR A 43 -42.12 30.28 -16.05
C THR A 43 -40.96 29.47 -16.60
N THR A 44 -40.52 29.79 -17.82
CA THR A 44 -39.32 29.16 -18.39
C THR A 44 -38.08 29.69 -17.69
N ILE A 45 -37.22 28.78 -17.22
CA ILE A 45 -35.99 29.13 -16.53
C ILE A 45 -35.04 29.83 -17.51
N SER A 46 -34.70 31.08 -17.22
CA SER A 46 -33.63 31.83 -17.90
C SER A 46 -32.60 32.30 -16.87
N PHE A 47 -31.34 32.46 -17.29
CA PHE A 47 -30.26 32.84 -16.37
C PHE A 47 -30.47 34.22 -15.72
N SER A 48 -31.03 35.17 -16.48
CA SER A 48 -31.38 36.50 -15.96
C SER A 48 -32.47 36.43 -14.90
N LEU A 49 -33.55 35.71 -15.19
CA LEU A 49 -34.67 35.52 -14.26
C LEU A 49 -34.23 34.75 -13.00
N PHE A 50 -33.39 33.74 -13.16
CA PHE A 50 -32.84 33.00 -12.02
C PHE A 50 -32.05 33.90 -11.08
N ARG A 51 -31.20 34.80 -11.62
CA ARG A 51 -30.42 35.74 -10.79
C ARG A 51 -31.32 36.71 -10.03
N GLU A 52 -32.34 37.24 -10.69
CA GLU A 52 -33.31 38.17 -10.10
C GLU A 52 -34.07 37.52 -8.95
N VAL A 53 -34.67 36.35 -9.20
CA VAL A 53 -35.40 35.57 -8.19
C VAL A 53 -34.47 35.14 -7.05
N LEU A 54 -33.23 34.75 -7.35
CA LEU A 54 -32.24 34.43 -6.33
C LEU A 54 -31.98 35.63 -5.42
N GLN A 55 -31.79 36.83 -5.96
CA GLN A 55 -31.54 38.03 -5.14
C GLN A 55 -32.75 38.40 -4.28
N GLU A 56 -33.96 38.34 -4.84
CA GLU A 56 -35.20 38.64 -4.13
C GLU A 56 -35.48 37.62 -3.01
N ARG A 57 -35.47 36.33 -3.35
CA ARG A 57 -35.81 35.25 -2.41
C ARG A 57 -34.72 34.96 -1.38
N PHE A 58 -33.46 35.34 -1.65
CA PHE A 58 -32.37 35.05 -0.74
C PHE A 58 -32.56 35.72 0.62
N LEU A 59 -32.83 37.02 0.67
CA LEU A 59 -33.05 37.73 1.94
C LEU A 59 -34.38 37.36 2.58
N GLU A 60 -35.43 37.11 1.78
CA GLU A 60 -36.73 36.65 2.27
C GLU A 60 -36.63 35.32 3.02
N SER A 61 -35.71 34.43 2.62
CA SER A 61 -35.48 33.16 3.29
C SER A 61 -35.02 33.30 4.75
N PHE A 62 -34.54 34.47 5.18
CA PHE A 62 -34.15 34.70 6.57
C PHE A 62 -35.21 35.45 7.40
N THR A 63 -36.38 35.72 6.82
CA THR A 63 -37.48 36.42 7.50
C THR A 63 -38.17 35.54 8.55
N LEU A 64 -38.98 36.18 9.42
CA LEU A 64 -39.65 35.46 10.51
C LEU A 64 -40.70 34.47 10.00
N ASP A 65 -41.28 34.75 8.84
CA ASP A 65 -42.32 33.92 8.22
C ASP A 65 -41.74 32.57 7.74
N MET A 66 -40.44 32.55 7.40
CA MET A 66 -39.72 31.36 6.93
C MET A 66 -39.03 30.56 8.05
N ARG A 67 -39.26 30.92 9.33
CA ARG A 67 -38.64 30.25 10.50
C ARG A 67 -38.92 28.75 10.56
N GLY A 68 -40.11 28.31 10.14
CA GLY A 68 -40.48 26.89 10.15
C GLY A 68 -39.61 26.06 9.21
N MET A 69 -39.52 26.49 7.95
CA MET A 69 -38.73 25.81 6.92
C MET A 69 -37.22 25.90 7.20
N GLY A 70 -36.73 27.08 7.56
CA GLY A 70 -35.33 27.28 7.95
C GLY A 70 -34.96 26.41 9.16
N GLY A 71 -35.85 26.25 10.13
CA GLY A 71 -35.68 25.36 11.28
C GLY A 71 -35.59 23.88 10.89
N LEU A 72 -36.47 23.41 10.00
CA LEU A 72 -36.45 22.02 9.50
C LEU A 72 -35.16 21.71 8.74
N LEU A 73 -34.71 22.60 7.86
CA LEU A 73 -33.45 22.42 7.13
C LEU A 73 -32.23 22.51 8.05
N ALA A 74 -32.25 23.40 9.05
CA ALA A 74 -31.20 23.47 10.06
C ALA A 74 -31.09 22.15 10.86
N LEU A 75 -32.22 21.53 11.24
CA LEU A 75 -32.25 20.22 11.90
C LEU A 75 -31.72 19.11 10.99
N LEU A 76 -32.09 19.12 9.70
CA LEU A 76 -31.54 18.20 8.72
C LEU A 76 -30.02 18.38 8.57
N GLY A 77 -29.54 19.63 8.62
CA GLY A 77 -28.12 19.97 8.65
C GLY A 77 -27.39 19.43 9.89
N VAL A 78 -28.01 19.50 11.08
CA VAL A 78 -27.47 18.87 12.29
C VAL A 78 -27.40 17.35 12.10
N LEU A 79 -28.45 16.72 11.60
CA LEU A 79 -28.51 15.27 11.39
C LEU A 79 -27.41 14.79 10.42
N LEU A 80 -27.33 15.40 9.23
CA LEU A 80 -26.33 15.02 8.22
C LEU A 80 -24.91 15.41 8.64
N GLY A 81 -24.75 16.56 9.31
CA GLY A 81 -23.47 16.99 9.86
C GLY A 81 -22.95 16.05 10.95
N THR A 82 -23.81 15.59 11.85
CA THR A 82 -23.42 14.61 12.88
C THR A 82 -23.04 13.26 12.27
N ILE A 83 -23.80 12.76 11.28
CA ILE A 83 -23.46 11.55 10.52
C ILE A 83 -22.08 11.70 9.84
N SER A 84 -21.85 12.83 9.17
CA SER A 84 -20.57 13.16 8.55
C SER A 84 -19.42 13.19 9.57
N GLY A 85 -19.63 13.81 10.73
CA GLY A 85 -18.64 13.83 11.82
C GLY A 85 -18.30 12.44 12.37
N LEU A 86 -19.31 11.58 12.54
CA LEU A 86 -19.08 10.17 12.94
C LEU A 86 -18.29 9.40 11.87
N PHE A 87 -18.62 9.60 10.60
CA PHE A 87 -17.90 9.00 9.48
C PHE A 87 -16.44 9.48 9.44
N TRP A 88 -16.20 10.78 9.61
CA TRP A 88 -14.85 11.36 9.67
C TRP A 88 -14.00 10.78 10.79
N ILE A 89 -14.58 10.60 11.98
CA ILE A 89 -13.90 9.95 13.12
C ILE A 89 -13.53 8.50 12.77
N SER A 90 -14.44 7.78 12.12
CA SER A 90 -14.19 6.40 11.67
C SER A 90 -13.03 6.33 10.67
N LEU A 91 -13.02 7.23 9.67
CA LEU A 91 -11.93 7.34 8.69
C LEU A 91 -10.59 7.64 9.37
N LYS A 92 -10.54 8.63 10.27
CA LYS A 92 -9.31 8.98 10.98
C LYS A 92 -8.77 7.82 11.82
N LYS A 93 -9.64 7.06 12.48
CA LYS A 93 -9.25 5.86 13.24
C LYS A 93 -8.64 4.79 12.33
N LYS A 94 -9.23 4.53 11.16
CA LYS A 94 -8.67 3.58 10.19
C LYS A 94 -7.30 4.01 9.70
N ASN A 95 -7.13 5.30 9.36
CA ASN A 95 -5.83 5.82 8.94
C ASN A 95 -4.76 5.71 10.05
N GLU A 96 -5.12 5.98 11.30
CA GLU A 96 -4.22 5.79 12.46
C GLU A 96 -3.81 4.31 12.62
N LEU A 97 -4.76 3.38 12.43
CA LEU A 97 -4.48 1.94 12.51
C LEU A 97 -3.53 1.50 11.40
N ILE A 98 -3.78 1.90 10.15
CA ILE A 98 -2.91 1.62 9.00
C ILE A 98 -1.50 2.15 9.27
N GLY A 99 -1.37 3.40 9.71
CA GLY A 99 -0.08 3.99 10.04
C GLY A 99 0.62 3.36 11.24
N THR A 100 -0.11 2.69 12.13
CA THR A 100 0.48 1.92 13.25
C THR A 100 0.95 0.55 12.76
N GLN A 101 0.13 -0.16 11.98
CA GLN A 101 0.49 -1.44 11.37
C GLN A 101 1.72 -1.32 10.47
N GLN A 102 1.79 -0.27 9.66
CA GLN A 102 2.94 -0.02 8.79
C GLN A 102 4.22 0.22 9.60
N ARG A 103 4.14 0.92 10.74
CA ARG A 103 5.27 1.12 11.65
C ARG A 103 5.72 -0.17 12.33
N LEU A 104 4.77 -1.02 12.75
CA LEU A 104 5.08 -2.33 13.32
C LEU A 104 5.79 -3.22 12.29
N LEU A 105 5.28 -3.29 11.06
CA LEU A 105 5.94 -4.04 9.99
C LEU A 105 7.37 -3.53 9.72
N GLN A 106 7.58 -2.20 9.70
CA GLN A 106 8.93 -1.64 9.56
C GLN A 106 9.86 -2.03 10.72
N GLN A 107 9.35 -2.03 11.95
CA GLN A 107 10.11 -2.47 13.12
C GLN A 107 10.43 -3.96 13.05
N ASP A 108 9.49 -4.79 12.58
CA ASP A 108 9.68 -6.22 12.41
C ASP A 108 10.78 -6.49 11.35
N ILE A 109 10.78 -5.77 10.23
CA ILE A 109 11.85 -5.89 9.23
C ILE A 109 13.19 -5.43 9.78
N ALA A 110 13.24 -4.32 10.52
CA ALA A 110 14.48 -3.88 11.16
C ALA A 110 15.00 -4.90 12.19
N ALA A 111 14.09 -5.55 12.93
CA ALA A 111 14.44 -6.63 13.86
C ALA A 111 14.98 -7.86 13.12
N LEU A 112 14.40 -8.23 11.97
CA LEU A 112 14.93 -9.31 11.12
C LEU A 112 16.33 -8.99 10.60
N ILE A 113 16.58 -7.75 10.16
CA ILE A 113 17.92 -7.32 9.71
C ILE A 113 18.92 -7.44 10.87
N ASN A 114 18.57 -6.97 12.06
CA ASN A 114 19.43 -7.06 13.24
C ASN A 114 19.66 -8.50 13.73
N ALA A 115 18.70 -9.40 13.50
CA ALA A 115 18.84 -10.82 13.83
C ALA A 115 19.79 -11.56 12.87
N GLY A 116 20.09 -10.97 11.71
CA GLY A 116 21.01 -11.53 10.73
C GLY A 116 20.40 -12.60 9.82
N GLU A 117 21.21 -13.05 8.87
CA GLU A 117 20.85 -14.15 7.97
C GLU A 117 20.68 -15.46 8.74
N ASN A 118 19.70 -16.26 8.31
CA ASN A 118 19.40 -17.55 8.90
C ASN A 118 18.74 -18.47 7.85
N GLU A 119 18.21 -19.60 8.29
CA GLU A 119 17.61 -20.58 7.38
C GLU A 119 16.41 -20.06 6.59
N ARG A 120 15.72 -19.03 7.08
CA ARG A 120 14.54 -18.42 6.46
C ARG A 120 14.74 -16.96 6.03
N VAL A 121 15.93 -16.40 6.22
CA VAL A 121 16.22 -15.00 5.90
C VAL A 121 17.58 -14.91 5.21
N GLU A 122 17.59 -14.28 4.03
CA GLU A 122 18.81 -14.01 3.25
C GLU A 122 18.85 -12.52 2.89
N PHE A 123 20.05 -11.92 2.94
CA PHE A 123 20.31 -10.57 2.52
C PHE A 123 21.02 -10.54 1.17
N LYS A 124 20.65 -9.55 0.35
CA LYS A 124 21.36 -9.22 -0.88
C LYS A 124 21.48 -7.71 -0.98
N SER A 125 22.69 -7.25 -1.31
CA SER A 125 22.96 -5.81 -1.44
C SER A 125 22.15 -5.17 -2.58
N SER A 126 21.85 -5.92 -3.64
CA SER A 126 21.25 -5.40 -4.87
C SER A 126 20.82 -6.54 -5.79
N ILE A 127 19.88 -6.27 -6.71
CA ILE A 127 19.47 -7.28 -7.72
C ILE A 127 20.42 -7.35 -8.91
N ARG A 128 21.13 -6.25 -9.22
CA ARG A 128 21.96 -6.19 -10.43
C ARG A 128 23.07 -5.15 -10.39
N TYR A 129 23.03 -4.15 -9.53
CA TYR A 129 24.14 -3.21 -9.35
C TYR A 129 25.28 -3.80 -8.52
N ASP A 130 26.45 -3.91 -9.12
CA ASP A 130 27.69 -4.31 -8.45
C ASP A 130 28.38 -3.07 -7.84
N TYR A 131 28.48 -3.04 -6.51
CA TYR A 131 29.05 -1.91 -5.77
C TYR A 131 30.56 -1.75 -5.96
N PHE A 132 31.27 -2.84 -6.26
CA PHE A 132 32.72 -2.81 -6.50
C PHE A 132 33.02 -2.37 -7.94
N ARG A 133 32.38 -3.01 -8.92
CA ARG A 133 32.57 -2.71 -10.35
C ARG A 133 31.82 -1.46 -10.80
N LYS A 134 30.91 -0.93 -9.97
CA LYS A 134 30.05 0.25 -10.23
C LYS A 134 29.22 0.14 -11.51
N THR A 135 28.83 -1.07 -11.89
CA THR A 135 28.09 -1.38 -13.12
C THR A 135 27.05 -2.47 -12.89
N THR A 136 26.21 -2.74 -13.87
CA THR A 136 25.27 -3.87 -13.83
C THR A 136 26.00 -5.20 -13.98
N ASN A 137 25.65 -6.19 -13.16
CA ASN A 137 26.20 -7.54 -13.19
C ASN A 137 25.07 -8.57 -13.25
N ARG A 138 25.05 -9.39 -14.32
CA ARG A 138 24.07 -10.47 -14.51
C ARG A 138 24.23 -11.60 -13.49
N GLU A 139 25.43 -11.79 -12.94
CA GLU A 139 25.68 -12.79 -11.89
C GLU A 139 24.87 -12.50 -10.62
N LEU A 140 24.61 -11.22 -10.31
CA LEU A 140 23.76 -10.82 -9.19
C LEU A 140 22.30 -11.21 -9.45
N GLU A 141 21.80 -11.01 -10.67
CA GLU A 141 20.45 -11.45 -11.05
C GLU A 141 20.31 -12.97 -10.89
N LEU A 142 21.34 -13.72 -11.28
CA LEU A 142 21.38 -15.16 -11.09
C LEU A 142 21.47 -15.56 -9.62
N ALA A 143 22.20 -14.82 -8.79
CA ALA A 143 22.25 -15.04 -7.35
C ALA A 143 20.86 -14.87 -6.70
N ILE A 144 20.10 -13.85 -7.11
CA ILE A 144 18.69 -13.67 -6.68
C ILE A 144 17.85 -14.89 -7.07
N ALA A 145 17.95 -15.36 -8.31
CA ALA A 145 17.22 -16.54 -8.78
C ALA A 145 17.58 -17.80 -7.97
N LYS A 146 18.87 -18.04 -7.70
CA LYS A 146 19.34 -19.17 -6.88
C LYS A 146 18.79 -19.12 -5.46
N THR A 147 18.83 -17.95 -4.82
CA THR A 147 18.27 -17.77 -3.48
C THR A 147 16.77 -18.06 -3.46
N ILE A 148 16.01 -17.55 -4.43
CA ILE A 148 14.56 -17.79 -4.52
C ILE A 148 14.28 -19.29 -4.68
N VAL A 149 14.94 -19.99 -5.61
CA VAL A 149 14.78 -21.44 -5.77
C VAL A 149 15.16 -22.20 -4.51
N GLY A 150 16.27 -21.82 -3.86
CA GLY A 150 16.70 -22.45 -2.61
C GLY A 150 15.62 -22.40 -1.53
N PHE A 151 14.94 -21.26 -1.38
CA PHE A 151 13.82 -21.11 -0.45
C PHE A 151 12.57 -21.87 -0.92
N MET A 152 12.22 -21.80 -2.21
CA MET A 152 11.06 -22.51 -2.76
C MET A 152 11.18 -24.03 -2.59
N ASN A 153 12.37 -24.61 -2.74
CA ASN A 153 12.61 -26.04 -2.56
C ASN A 153 12.82 -26.47 -1.09
N ALA A 154 12.84 -25.51 -0.16
CA ALA A 154 12.94 -25.72 1.27
C ALA A 154 11.62 -25.29 1.96
N GLU A 155 11.68 -24.62 3.11
CA GLU A 155 10.50 -24.21 3.89
C GLU A 155 9.95 -22.82 3.51
N GLY A 156 10.41 -22.24 2.41
CA GLY A 156 10.20 -20.83 2.08
C GLY A 156 11.04 -19.89 2.94
N GLY A 157 10.83 -18.58 2.79
CA GLY A 157 11.63 -17.59 3.52
C GLY A 157 11.42 -16.16 3.03
N LYS A 158 12.30 -15.27 3.49
CA LYS A 158 12.36 -13.87 3.12
C LYS A 158 13.71 -13.56 2.51
N LEU A 159 13.70 -13.01 1.30
CA LEU A 159 14.88 -12.41 0.69
C LEU A 159 14.77 -10.89 0.85
N ILE A 160 15.68 -10.29 1.61
CA ILE A 160 15.75 -8.84 1.84
C ILE A 160 16.84 -8.25 0.95
N ILE A 161 16.45 -7.31 0.10
CA ILE A 161 17.32 -6.69 -0.90
C ILE A 161 17.52 -5.20 -0.59
N GLY A 162 18.76 -4.73 -0.75
CA GLY A 162 19.20 -3.40 -0.35
C GLY A 162 19.88 -3.40 1.02
N VAL A 163 20.35 -4.57 1.47
CA VAL A 163 21.07 -4.79 2.74
C VAL A 163 22.32 -5.62 2.44
N ASP A 164 23.47 -5.24 2.98
CA ASP A 164 24.69 -6.04 2.84
C ASP A 164 24.77 -7.21 3.83
N ASP A 165 25.80 -8.03 3.69
CA ASP A 165 26.00 -9.24 4.49
C ASP A 165 26.21 -8.93 5.99
N ASP A 166 26.63 -7.70 6.32
CA ASP A 166 26.80 -7.20 7.69
C ASP A 166 25.50 -6.59 8.28
N GLY A 167 24.40 -6.57 7.50
CA GLY A 167 23.12 -5.99 7.90
C GLY A 167 23.03 -4.47 7.70
N SER A 168 24.01 -3.84 7.04
CA SER A 168 23.97 -2.41 6.73
C SER A 168 22.98 -2.13 5.61
N VAL A 169 22.04 -1.21 5.86
CA VAL A 169 21.05 -0.82 4.86
C VAL A 169 21.70 0.05 3.79
N LEU A 170 21.81 -0.49 2.57
CA LEU A 170 22.38 0.19 1.40
C LEU A 170 21.34 1.01 0.64
N GLY A 171 20.13 0.46 0.47
CA GLY A 171 19.03 1.02 -0.31
C GLY A 171 18.96 0.53 -1.75
N LEU A 172 17.86 0.83 -2.45
CA LEU A 172 17.59 0.41 -3.83
C LEU A 172 17.91 1.48 -4.88
N GLU A 173 18.36 2.67 -4.49
CA GLU A 173 18.53 3.82 -5.39
C GLU A 173 19.51 3.53 -6.54
N LYS A 174 20.51 2.68 -6.28
CA LYS A 174 21.49 2.27 -7.30
C LYS A 174 20.85 1.37 -8.34
N ASP A 175 20.07 0.37 -7.91
CA ASP A 175 19.33 -0.50 -8.82
C ASP A 175 18.33 0.32 -9.65
N PHE A 176 17.53 1.20 -9.02
CA PHE A 176 16.57 2.05 -9.74
C PHE A 176 17.19 2.82 -10.90
N LYS A 177 18.41 3.35 -10.72
CA LYS A 177 19.11 4.12 -11.76
C LYS A 177 19.48 3.29 -12.99
N THR A 178 19.61 1.97 -12.85
CA THR A 178 19.93 1.05 -13.96
C THR A 178 18.71 0.68 -14.81
N LEU A 179 17.49 0.95 -14.33
CA LEU A 179 16.25 0.52 -14.96
C LEU A 179 15.71 1.57 -15.94
N LYS A 180 14.90 1.10 -16.90
CA LYS A 180 14.16 1.98 -17.82
C LYS A 180 13.19 2.89 -17.05
N HIS A 181 12.43 2.31 -16.12
CA HIS A 181 11.59 3.04 -15.19
C HIS A 181 12.29 3.08 -13.83
N LYS A 182 12.79 4.26 -13.44
CA LYS A 182 13.65 4.46 -12.28
C LYS A 182 12.85 4.60 -10.98
N ASN A 183 11.94 3.66 -10.73
CA ASN A 183 11.00 3.67 -9.61
C ASN A 183 10.65 2.25 -9.15
N ARG A 184 9.83 2.15 -8.09
CA ARG A 184 9.34 0.87 -7.52
C ARG A 184 8.72 -0.06 -8.54
N ASP A 185 7.85 0.47 -9.41
CA ASP A 185 7.17 -0.32 -10.44
C ASP A 185 8.18 -0.96 -11.41
N GLY A 186 9.14 -0.16 -11.89
CA GLY A 186 10.20 -0.66 -12.75
C GLY A 186 11.05 -1.75 -12.08
N TYR A 187 11.35 -1.59 -10.80
CA TYR A 187 12.11 -2.55 -10.02
C TYR A 187 11.34 -3.85 -9.79
N GLN A 188 10.08 -3.77 -9.36
CA GLN A 188 9.22 -4.93 -9.16
C GLN A 188 9.08 -5.75 -10.45
N ARG A 189 8.89 -5.07 -11.58
CA ARG A 189 8.86 -5.73 -12.90
C ARG A 189 10.17 -6.41 -13.25
N GLU A 190 11.31 -5.81 -12.90
CA GLU A 190 12.62 -6.42 -13.14
C GLU A 190 12.84 -7.66 -12.28
N VAL A 191 12.43 -7.64 -11.00
CA VAL A 191 12.47 -8.83 -10.14
C VAL A 191 11.60 -9.95 -10.71
N TYR A 192 10.36 -9.66 -11.11
CA TYR A 192 9.51 -10.68 -11.75
C TYR A 192 10.06 -11.14 -13.10
N ARG A 193 10.76 -10.28 -13.85
CA ARG A 193 11.48 -10.69 -15.06
C ARG A 193 12.57 -11.71 -14.73
N ILE A 194 13.35 -11.48 -13.68
CA ILE A 194 14.36 -12.44 -13.20
C ILE A 194 13.67 -13.75 -12.82
N ILE A 195 12.66 -13.72 -11.96
CA ILE A 195 11.94 -14.93 -11.55
C ILE A 195 11.41 -15.70 -12.77
N SER A 196 10.67 -15.04 -13.65
CA SER A 196 10.07 -15.70 -14.83
C SER A 196 11.10 -16.22 -15.84
N THR A 197 12.22 -15.52 -16.02
CA THR A 197 13.26 -15.91 -16.99
C THR A 197 14.07 -17.11 -16.47
N GLN A 198 14.44 -17.10 -15.18
CA GLN A 198 15.30 -18.14 -14.62
C GLN A 198 14.51 -19.34 -14.06
N LEU A 199 13.32 -19.14 -13.50
CA LEU A 199 12.53 -20.18 -12.80
C LEU A 199 11.25 -20.58 -13.54
N GLY A 200 10.84 -19.80 -14.55
CA GLY A 200 9.57 -19.98 -15.23
C GLY A 200 8.44 -19.12 -14.63
N HIS A 201 7.38 -18.94 -15.41
CA HIS A 201 6.31 -17.99 -15.06
C HIS A 201 5.52 -18.40 -13.81
N GLU A 202 5.37 -19.71 -13.57
CA GLU A 202 4.62 -20.24 -12.43
C GLU A 202 5.24 -19.83 -11.08
N ALA A 203 6.57 -19.71 -11.02
CA ALA A 203 7.26 -19.26 -9.82
C ALA A 203 6.83 -17.84 -9.40
N CYS A 204 6.34 -17.00 -10.31
CA CYS A 204 5.90 -15.65 -9.96
C CYS A 204 4.70 -15.63 -9.00
N PHE A 205 3.87 -16.68 -8.96
CA PHE A 205 2.68 -16.73 -8.11
C PHE A 205 2.98 -16.95 -6.63
N SER A 206 4.14 -17.53 -6.33
CA SER A 206 4.58 -17.89 -4.97
C SER A 206 5.61 -16.90 -4.39
N ASN A 207 5.84 -15.78 -5.08
CA ASN A 207 6.82 -14.76 -4.70
C ASN A 207 6.15 -13.39 -4.59
N HIS A 208 5.95 -12.91 -3.37
CA HIS A 208 5.27 -11.65 -3.09
C HIS A 208 6.27 -10.56 -2.74
N ILE A 209 6.26 -9.47 -3.51
CA ILE A 209 7.22 -8.37 -3.36
C ILE A 209 6.59 -7.23 -2.56
N SER A 210 7.28 -6.80 -1.50
CA SER A 210 6.90 -5.65 -0.69
C SER A 210 8.07 -4.69 -0.52
N PHE A 211 7.77 -3.39 -0.37
CA PHE A 211 8.79 -2.36 -0.17
C PHE A 211 8.65 -1.74 1.22
N TYR A 212 9.79 -1.59 1.90
CA TYR A 212 9.88 -0.99 3.23
C TYR A 212 10.90 0.14 3.23
N VAL A 213 10.78 1.05 4.19
CA VAL A 213 11.75 2.12 4.43
C VAL A 213 12.38 1.86 5.79
N VAL A 214 13.70 1.64 5.80
CA VAL A 214 14.50 1.40 7.00
C VAL A 214 15.70 2.33 6.93
N ASN A 215 15.98 3.06 8.01
CA ASN A 215 17.05 4.08 8.04
C ASN A 215 16.99 5.06 6.86
N GLU A 216 15.79 5.55 6.55
CA GLU A 216 15.50 6.48 5.44
C GLU A 216 15.78 5.96 4.03
N LYS A 217 16.16 4.68 3.91
CA LYS A 217 16.45 4.02 2.64
C LYS A 217 15.38 3.00 2.31
N GLU A 218 15.05 2.90 1.04
CA GLU A 218 14.09 1.92 0.58
C GLU A 218 14.75 0.56 0.39
N ILE A 219 14.10 -0.50 0.86
CA ILE A 219 14.51 -1.89 0.70
C ILE A 219 13.35 -2.71 0.11
N CYS A 220 13.69 -3.81 -0.55
CA CYS A 220 12.73 -4.76 -1.10
C CYS A 220 12.75 -6.02 -0.25
N VAL A 221 11.58 -6.56 0.08
CA VAL A 221 11.43 -7.86 0.72
C VAL A 221 10.60 -8.74 -0.20
N ILE A 222 11.15 -9.89 -0.54
CA ILE A 222 10.44 -10.94 -1.27
C ILE A 222 10.05 -12.01 -0.27
N ASP A 223 8.75 -12.18 -0.08
CA ASP A 223 8.15 -13.28 0.65
C ASP A 223 8.01 -14.49 -0.28
N ILE A 224 8.75 -15.55 0.02
CA ILE A 224 8.91 -16.72 -0.84
C ILE A 224 8.20 -17.89 -0.17
N GLU A 225 7.16 -18.40 -0.83
CA GLU A 225 6.44 -19.59 -0.37
C GLU A 225 7.16 -20.88 -0.79
N PRO A 226 7.13 -21.93 0.05
CA PRO A 226 7.62 -23.25 -0.36
C PRO A 226 6.77 -23.79 -1.51
N SER A 227 7.44 -24.37 -2.51
CA SER A 227 6.80 -25.01 -3.66
C SER A 227 6.48 -26.47 -3.35
N LYS A 228 5.35 -26.94 -3.87
CA LYS A 228 4.98 -28.38 -3.81
C LYS A 228 5.75 -29.21 -4.83
N ASP A 229 6.11 -28.58 -5.94
CA ASP A 229 6.82 -29.20 -7.05
C ASP A 229 8.26 -28.68 -7.09
N PRO A 230 9.23 -29.52 -7.52
CA PRO A 230 10.63 -29.13 -7.58
C PRO A 230 10.85 -27.98 -8.56
N VAL A 231 11.50 -26.91 -8.09
CA VAL A 231 11.84 -25.74 -8.91
C VAL A 231 13.32 -25.78 -9.26
N TYR A 232 13.65 -25.39 -10.49
CA TYR A 232 15.02 -25.38 -10.99
C TYR A 232 15.39 -23.98 -11.47
N VAL A 233 16.68 -23.65 -11.39
CA VAL A 233 17.22 -22.45 -12.05
C VAL A 233 17.72 -22.87 -13.43
N ASN A 234 17.27 -22.15 -14.46
CA ASN A 234 17.79 -22.24 -15.81
C ASN A 234 18.80 -21.13 -16.07
N ASP A 235 20.02 -21.50 -16.44
CA ASP A 235 21.07 -20.58 -16.89
C ASP A 235 21.63 -21.06 -18.23
N GLY A 236 21.05 -20.55 -19.32
CA GLY A 236 21.40 -20.99 -20.67
C GLY A 236 20.94 -22.43 -20.91
N ALA A 237 21.90 -23.33 -21.11
CA ALA A 237 21.63 -24.75 -21.33
C ALA A 237 21.60 -25.57 -20.03
N ASP A 238 22.07 -25.00 -18.93
CA ASP A 238 22.18 -25.70 -17.65
C ASP A 238 20.92 -25.48 -16.81
N THR A 239 20.38 -26.58 -16.30
CA THR A 239 19.26 -26.59 -15.35
C THR A 239 19.76 -27.20 -14.05
N THR A 240 19.74 -26.42 -12.97
CA THR A 240 20.30 -26.85 -11.67
C THR A 240 19.24 -26.77 -10.57
N PHE A 241 19.17 -27.82 -9.75
CA PHE A 241 18.36 -27.85 -8.55
C PHE A 241 19.15 -27.25 -7.39
N TYR A 242 18.56 -26.25 -6.72
CA TYR A 242 19.16 -25.62 -5.54
C TYR A 242 18.26 -25.86 -4.32
N VAL A 243 18.86 -26.09 -3.17
CA VAL A 243 18.15 -26.18 -1.88
C VAL A 243 18.84 -25.32 -0.84
N ARG A 244 18.04 -24.69 0.03
CA ARG A 244 18.54 -24.00 1.22
C ARG A 244 18.82 -25.04 2.32
N THR A 245 20.03 -25.01 2.86
CA THR A 245 20.44 -25.82 4.03
C THR A 245 21.15 -24.91 5.01
N GLY A 246 20.50 -24.61 6.15
CA GLY A 246 20.99 -23.58 7.06
C GLY A 246 21.04 -22.21 6.39
N ASN A 247 22.12 -21.47 6.55
CA ASN A 247 22.28 -20.12 5.99
C ASN A 247 22.85 -20.10 4.55
N ALA A 248 22.90 -21.22 3.85
CA ALA A 248 23.48 -21.30 2.51
C ALA A 248 22.57 -22.06 1.52
N THR A 249 22.76 -21.75 0.24
CA THR A 249 22.04 -22.40 -0.86
C THR A 249 23.02 -23.25 -1.66
N TYR A 250 22.74 -24.55 -1.74
CA TYR A 250 23.63 -25.53 -2.38
C TYR A 250 23.01 -26.09 -3.65
N PRO A 251 23.79 -26.23 -4.74
CA PRO A 251 23.37 -27.03 -5.88
C PRO A 251 23.40 -28.51 -5.51
N LEU A 252 22.37 -29.25 -5.89
CA LEU A 252 22.34 -30.70 -5.76
C LEU A 252 22.64 -31.37 -7.11
N THR A 253 23.38 -32.47 -7.07
CA THR A 253 23.50 -33.38 -8.21
C THR A 253 22.16 -34.06 -8.49
N VAL A 254 22.04 -34.71 -9.66
CA VAL A 254 20.82 -35.48 -10.01
C VAL A 254 20.50 -36.54 -8.95
N LYS A 255 21.53 -37.25 -8.46
CA LYS A 255 21.36 -38.27 -7.43
C LYS A 255 20.84 -37.68 -6.12
N GLU A 256 21.48 -36.62 -5.63
CA GLU A 256 21.08 -35.94 -4.39
C GLU A 256 19.67 -35.35 -4.50
N THR A 257 19.33 -34.78 -5.66
CA THR A 257 17.99 -34.24 -5.94
C THR A 257 16.93 -35.34 -5.84
N VAL A 258 17.16 -36.48 -6.50
CA VAL A 258 16.21 -37.62 -6.44
C VAL A 258 16.05 -38.14 -5.02
N ASP A 259 17.13 -38.22 -4.24
CA ASP A 259 17.08 -38.70 -2.86
C ASP A 259 16.39 -37.67 -1.94
N TYR A 260 16.67 -36.37 -2.12
CA TYR A 260 15.98 -35.29 -1.42
C TYR A 260 14.47 -35.32 -1.68
N LEU A 261 14.04 -35.39 -2.93
CA LEU A 261 12.61 -35.39 -3.28
C LEU A 261 11.83 -36.58 -2.74
N LYS A 262 12.49 -37.73 -2.49
CA LYS A 262 11.85 -38.87 -1.81
C LYS A 262 11.54 -38.56 -0.35
N THR A 263 12.43 -37.85 0.34
CA THR A 263 12.24 -37.49 1.75
C THR A 263 11.12 -36.48 1.95
N GLN A 264 10.86 -35.58 0.99
CA GLN A 264 9.77 -34.60 1.09
C GLN A 264 8.37 -35.16 0.79
N LYS A 265 8.25 -36.29 0.08
CA LYS A 265 6.95 -36.89 -0.27
C LYS A 265 6.38 -37.81 0.82
N THR A 266 7.03 -37.89 1.98
CA THR A 266 6.62 -38.73 3.13
C THR A 266 6.00 -37.86 4.20
#